data_AF-A0A6I3UZ82-F1
#
_entry.id   AF-A0A6I3UZ82-F1
#
_cell.length_a   1.000
_cell.length_b   1.000
_cell.length_c   1.000
_cell.angle_alpha   90.00
_cell.angle_beta   90.00
_cell.angle_gamma   90.00
#
_symmetry.space_group_name_H-M   'P 1'
#
loop_
_entity.id
_entity.type
_entity.pdbx_description
1 polymer ?
#
loop_
_entity_poly.entity_id
_entity_poly.type
_entity_poly.pdbx_seq_one_letter_code
_entity_poly.pdbx_strand_id
1 'polypeptide(L)'
;SYEDCKAMVDACKENNVIFMAGHIMNFFNGVHHAKELITQGKIGKVLYCHAARTGWEEQHPTVSWKKLRSQSGGHLYHHIHELDCIQFIMGGLPEKATMVGGNV
;
A
#
# COMPACT_ATOMS: atom_id res chain seq x y z
N SER A 1 -9.73 -10.10 -0.75
CA SER A 1 -9.64 -9.70 -2.17
C SER A 1 -10.17 -8.28 -2.34
N TYR A 2 -10.40 -7.80 -3.58
CA TYR A 2 -11.13 -6.54 -3.78
C TYR A 2 -12.59 -6.68 -3.37
N GLU A 3 -13.24 -7.80 -3.70
CA GLU A 3 -14.62 -8.07 -3.30
C GLU A 3 -14.77 -8.03 -1.77
N ASP A 4 -13.87 -8.67 -1.03
CA ASP A 4 -13.90 -8.63 0.44
C ASP A 4 -13.74 -7.20 0.99
N CYS A 5 -12.79 -6.44 0.44
CA CYS A 5 -12.54 -5.06 0.86
C CYS A 5 -13.79 -4.18 0.62
N LYS A 6 -14.41 -4.33 -0.55
CA LYS A 6 -15.65 -3.63 -0.89
C LYS A 6 -16.78 -4.02 0.05
N ALA A 7 -16.97 -5.31 0.32
CA ALA A 7 -17.99 -5.80 1.23
C ALA A 7 -17.81 -5.23 2.66
N MET A 8 -16.58 -5.15 3.15
CA MET A 8 -16.28 -4.53 4.46
C MET A 8 -16.65 -3.05 4.49
N VAL A 9 -16.25 -2.29 3.47
CA VAL A 9 -16.53 -0.84 3.37
C VAL A 9 -18.04 -0.59 3.26
N ASP A 10 -18.72 -1.35 2.40
CA ASP A 10 -20.16 -1.20 2.17
C ASP A 10 -20.96 -1.55 3.43
N ALA A 11 -20.62 -2.64 4.12
CA ALA A 11 -21.26 -3.02 5.37
C ALA A 11 -21.12 -1.92 6.46
N CYS A 12 -19.93 -1.32 6.61
CA CYS A 12 -19.75 -0.22 7.55
C CYS A 12 -20.56 1.03 7.18
N LYS A 13 -20.66 1.35 5.88
CA LYS A 13 -21.48 2.46 5.38
C LYS A 13 -22.97 2.23 5.63
N GLU A 14 -23.48 1.04 5.30
CA GLU A 14 -24.88 0.66 5.51
C GLU A 14 -25.29 0.73 6.98
N ASN A 15 -24.37 0.40 7.88
CA ASN A 15 -24.60 0.44 9.33
C ASN A 15 -24.22 1.79 9.97
N ASN A 16 -23.81 2.79 9.17
CA ASN A 16 -23.42 4.12 9.63
C ASN A 16 -22.36 4.09 10.76
N VAL A 17 -21.38 3.21 10.65
CA VAL A 17 -20.26 3.12 11.59
C VAL A 17 -18.96 3.60 10.93
N ILE A 18 -18.06 4.14 11.76
CA ILE A 18 -16.75 4.59 11.29
C ILE A 18 -15.90 3.38 10.88
N PHE A 19 -15.32 3.45 9.69
CA PHE A 19 -14.34 2.48 9.21
C PHE A 19 -13.04 3.20 8.85
N MET A 20 -12.01 2.98 9.66
CA MET A 20 -10.68 3.55 9.44
C MET A 20 -9.75 2.49 8.84
N ALA A 21 -9.25 2.74 7.63
CA ALA A 21 -8.20 1.91 7.05
C ALA A 21 -6.86 2.18 7.77
N GLY A 22 -6.23 1.13 8.29
CA GLY A 22 -4.98 1.20 9.07
C GLY A 22 -3.72 1.47 8.23
N HIS A 23 -3.77 2.41 7.28
CA HIS A 23 -2.67 2.74 6.37
C HIS A 23 -1.63 3.63 7.08
N ILE A 24 -0.89 3.04 8.01
CA ILE A 24 -0.05 3.75 8.99
C ILE A 24 1.04 4.64 8.38
N MET A 25 1.52 4.32 7.17
CA MET A 25 2.56 5.10 6.49
C MET A 25 2.12 6.53 6.19
N ASN A 26 0.81 6.80 6.08
CA ASN A 26 0.28 8.17 5.91
C ASN A 26 0.46 9.05 7.16
N PHE A 27 0.79 8.45 8.31
CA PHE A 27 1.10 9.18 9.55
C PHE A 27 2.60 9.47 9.71
N PHE A 28 3.44 9.01 8.79
CA PHE A 28 4.88 9.27 8.87
C PHE A 28 5.13 10.75 8.56
N ASN A 29 5.91 11.41 9.42
CA ASN A 29 6.23 12.84 9.27
C ASN A 29 6.76 13.17 7.85
N GLY A 30 7.65 12.33 7.32
CA GLY A 30 8.20 12.51 5.97
C GLY A 30 7.17 12.39 4.86
N VAL A 31 6.20 11.47 4.99
CA VAL A 31 5.12 11.28 3.98
C VAL A 31 4.16 12.46 4.03
N HIS A 32 3.76 12.89 5.23
CA HIS A 32 2.90 14.05 5.41
C HIS A 32 3.55 15.32 4.85
N HIS A 33 4.82 15.57 5.20
CA HIS A 33 5.56 16.72 4.73
C HIS A 33 5.77 16.71 3.20
N ALA A 34 6.08 15.54 2.61
CA ALA A 34 6.18 15.41 1.16
C ALA A 34 4.85 15.77 0.48
N LYS A 35 3.72 15.28 1.00
CA LYS A 35 2.39 15.60 0.47
C LYS A 35 2.05 17.10 0.58
N GLU A 36 2.41 17.74 1.69
CA GLU A 36 2.26 19.20 1.86
C GLU A 36 3.05 19.97 0.79
N LEU A 37 4.34 19.68 0.62
CA LEU A 37 5.19 20.34 -0.37
C LEU A 37 4.67 20.17 -1.80
N ILE A 38 4.18 18.96 -2.14
CA ILE A 38 3.56 18.67 -3.43
C ILE A 38 2.28 19.49 -3.61
N THR A 39 1.41 19.54 -2.60
CA THR A 39 0.13 20.26 -2.66
C THR A 39 0.36 21.77 -2.78
N GLN A 40 1.42 22.29 -2.15
CA GLN A 40 1.86 23.68 -2.29
C GLN A 40 2.53 23.99 -3.63
N GLY A 41 2.70 22.99 -4.52
CA GLY A 41 3.31 23.17 -5.84
C GLY A 41 4.83 23.35 -5.82
N LYS A 42 5.52 23.04 -4.70
CA LYS A 42 6.95 23.31 -4.52
C LYS A 42 7.86 22.58 -5.50
N ILE A 43 7.41 21.43 -6.01
CA ILE A 43 8.14 20.64 -7.01
C ILE A 43 7.42 20.61 -8.37
N GLY A 44 6.39 21.43 -8.55
CA GLY A 44 5.51 21.38 -9.72
C GLY A 44 4.66 20.11 -9.77
N LYS A 45 4.30 19.69 -10.99
CA LYS A 45 3.54 18.46 -11.21
C LYS A 45 4.41 17.24 -10.96
N VAL A 46 3.97 16.33 -10.10
CA VAL A 46 4.61 15.01 -9.94
C VAL A 46 4.49 14.23 -11.25
N LEU A 47 5.63 13.85 -11.82
CA LEU A 47 5.69 13.10 -13.08
C LEU A 47 5.90 11.61 -12.88
N TYR A 48 6.59 11.23 -11.80
CA TYR A 48 7.02 9.86 -11.56
C TYR A 48 7.25 9.62 -10.06
N CYS A 49 6.90 8.42 -9.59
CA CYS A 49 7.23 7.93 -8.25
C CYS A 49 7.93 6.58 -8.35
N HIS A 50 8.90 6.35 -7.47
CA HIS A 50 9.61 5.09 -7.33
C HIS A 50 9.62 4.71 -5.85
N ALA A 51 9.21 3.48 -5.55
CA ALA A 51 9.34 2.89 -4.22
C ALA A 51 10.00 1.51 -4.35
N ALA A 52 10.87 1.19 -3.40
CA ALA A 52 11.54 -0.09 -3.32
C ALA A 52 11.54 -0.57 -1.87
N ARG A 53 11.14 -1.84 -1.68
CA ARG A 53 11.24 -2.53 -0.40
C ARG A 53 11.89 -3.89 -0.63
N THR A 54 13.20 -3.86 -0.74
CA THR A 54 14.03 -5.02 -1.04
C THR A 54 14.87 -5.38 0.18
N GLY A 55 15.15 -6.66 0.33
CA GLY A 55 15.98 -7.19 1.40
C GLY A 55 16.26 -8.66 1.15
N TRP A 56 17.21 -9.21 1.91
CA TRP A 56 17.50 -10.64 1.93
C TRP A 56 16.93 -11.23 3.22
N GLU A 57 16.22 -12.34 3.10
CA GLU A 57 15.69 -13.07 4.26
C GLU A 57 16.26 -14.49 4.26
N GLU A 58 16.95 -14.85 5.34
CA GLU A 58 17.50 -16.19 5.52
C GLU A 58 16.40 -17.23 5.70
N GLN A 59 16.71 -18.48 5.37
CA GLN A 59 15.80 -19.58 5.69
C GLN A 59 15.68 -19.73 7.21
N HIS A 60 14.45 -19.78 7.70
CA HIS A 60 14.16 -20.05 9.11
C HIS A 60 13.74 -21.51 9.31
N PRO A 61 14.01 -22.11 10.50
CA PRO A 61 13.57 -23.47 10.82
C PRO A 61 12.05 -23.67 10.75
N THR A 62 11.27 -22.59 10.92
CA THR A 62 9.81 -22.60 10.82
C THR A 62 9.34 -21.52 9.85
N VAL A 63 8.28 -21.85 9.10
CA VAL A 63 7.67 -20.93 8.13
C VAL A 63 6.49 -20.22 8.79
N SER A 64 6.63 -18.92 9.03
CA SER A 64 5.53 -18.08 9.53
C SER A 64 4.44 -17.90 8.47
N TRP A 65 3.19 -17.67 8.90
CA TRP A 65 2.07 -17.32 8.02
C TRP A 65 2.36 -16.14 7.08
N LYS A 66 3.25 -15.23 7.49
CA LYS A 66 3.73 -14.10 6.68
C LYS A 66 4.40 -14.54 5.37
N LYS A 67 4.86 -15.79 5.29
CA LYS A 67 5.50 -16.40 4.11
C LYS A 67 4.55 -17.27 3.30
N LEU A 68 3.34 -17.53 3.81
CA LEU A 68 2.32 -18.30 3.12
C LEU A 68 1.44 -17.35 2.31
N ARG A 69 1.43 -17.50 0.97
CA ARG A 69 0.69 -16.61 0.07
C ARG A 69 -0.81 -16.57 0.38
N SER A 70 -1.41 -17.71 0.75
CA SER A 70 -2.84 -17.81 1.07
C SER A 70 -3.25 -17.05 2.34
N GLN A 71 -2.31 -16.72 3.23
CA GLN A 71 -2.60 -16.02 4.49
C GLN A 71 -2.12 -14.57 4.48
N SER A 72 -0.97 -14.30 3.85
CA SER A 72 -0.36 -12.96 3.81
C SER A 72 -0.64 -12.17 2.53
N GLY A 73 -1.00 -12.85 1.44
CA GLY A 73 -1.00 -12.29 0.08
C GLY A 73 0.40 -12.05 -0.50
N GLY A 74 1.47 -12.45 0.20
CA GLY A 74 2.86 -12.17 -0.20
C GLY A 74 3.24 -10.70 -0.02
N HIS A 75 4.42 -10.30 -0.53
CA HIS A 75 4.96 -8.95 -0.32
C HIS A 75 4.02 -7.83 -0.78
N LEU A 76 3.32 -8.01 -1.90
CA LEU A 76 2.42 -6.97 -2.43
C LEU A 76 1.31 -6.57 -1.44
N TYR A 77 0.72 -7.53 -0.73
CA TYR A 77 -0.35 -7.27 0.23
C TYR A 77 0.19 -7.05 1.64
N HIS A 78 1.17 -7.86 2.08
CA HIS A 78 1.73 -7.76 3.42
C HIS A 78 2.54 -6.45 3.62
N HIS A 79 3.13 -5.93 2.54
CA HIS A 79 3.84 -4.65 2.52
C HIS A 79 3.15 -3.66 1.57
N ILE A 80 1.82 -3.57 1.62
CA ILE A 80 1.05 -2.69 0.71
C ILE A 80 1.33 -1.18 0.91
N HIS A 81 2.07 -0.81 1.96
CA HIS A 81 2.35 0.58 2.33
C HIS A 81 2.98 1.38 1.19
N GLU A 82 3.96 0.82 0.48
CA GLU A 82 4.61 1.54 -0.62
C GLU A 82 3.65 1.82 -1.78
N LEU A 83 2.74 0.88 -2.08
CA LEU A 83 1.71 1.06 -3.10
C LEU A 83 0.67 2.12 -2.67
N ASP A 84 0.21 2.06 -1.43
CA ASP A 84 -0.70 3.06 -0.87
C ASP A 84 -0.04 4.46 -0.87
N CYS A 85 1.21 4.57 -0.43
CA CYS A 85 1.96 5.83 -0.42
C CYS A 85 2.08 6.43 -1.82
N ILE A 86 2.37 5.63 -2.85
CA ILE A 86 2.43 6.14 -4.23
C ILE A 86 1.07 6.67 -4.68
N GLN A 87 -0.01 5.92 -4.44
CA GLN A 87 -1.36 6.35 -4.84
C GLN A 87 -1.80 7.60 -4.06
N PHE A 88 -1.44 7.69 -2.78
CA PHE A 88 -1.65 8.88 -1.95
C PHE A 88 -0.91 10.10 -2.50
N ILE A 89 0.37 9.94 -2.89
CA ILE A 89 1.19 11.00 -3.47
C ILE A 89 0.66 11.44 -4.84
N MET A 90 0.39 10.48 -5.73
CA MET A 90 -0.08 10.70 -7.11
C MET A 90 -1.55 11.15 -7.18
N GLY A 91 -2.33 10.93 -6.11
CA GLY A 91 -3.71 11.40 -6.00
C GLY A 91 -4.74 10.53 -6.74
N GLY A 92 -4.47 9.24 -6.92
CA GLY A 92 -5.42 8.34 -7.59
C GLY A 92 -4.88 6.96 -7.90
N LEU A 93 -5.74 6.15 -8.52
CA LEU A 93 -5.40 4.82 -9.03
C LEU A 93 -4.75 4.93 -10.41
N PRO A 94 -3.83 4.03 -10.77
CA PRO A 94 -3.32 3.95 -12.14
C PRO A 94 -4.41 3.42 -13.09
N GLU A 95 -4.39 3.86 -14.36
CA GLU A 95 -5.25 3.29 -15.41
C GLU A 95 -4.83 1.87 -15.83
N LYS A 96 -3.53 1.57 -15.72
CA LYS A 96 -2.93 0.30 -16.10
C LYS A 96 -1.85 -0.10 -15.11
N ALA A 97 -1.84 -1.37 -14.73
CA ALA A 97 -0.80 -1.96 -13.90
C ALA A 97 -0.15 -3.15 -14.60
N THR A 98 1.13 -3.37 -14.35
CA THR A 98 1.86 -4.57 -14.79
C THR A 98 2.79 -4.98 -13.66
N MET A 99 2.83 -6.27 -13.35
CA MET A 99 3.69 -6.82 -12.32
C MET A 99 4.41 -8.04 -12.88
N VAL A 100 5.72 -8.09 -12.70
CA VAL A 100 6.58 -9.23 -13.03
C VAL A 100 7.27 -9.67 -11.76
N GLY A 101 7.39 -10.97 -11.55
CA GLY A 101 8.05 -11.53 -10.37
C GLY A 101 8.04 -13.05 -10.37
N GLY A 102 8.81 -13.63 -9.46
CA GLY A 102 8.93 -15.06 -9.24
C GLY A 102 9.80 -15.32 -8.00
N ASN A 103 9.93 -16.59 -7.62
CA ASN A 103 10.95 -16.99 -6.66
C ASN A 103 12.27 -17.06 -7.42
N VAL A 104 13.23 -16.18 -7.09
CA VAL A 104 14.65 -16.35 -7.42
C VAL A 104 15.38 -16.88 -6.21
#